data_AF-A0A6P7GWF0-F1
#
_entry.id   AF-A0A6P7GWF0-F1
#
_cell.length_a   1.000
_cell.length_b   1.000
_cell.length_c   1.000
_cell.angle_alpha   90.00
_cell.angle_beta   90.00
_cell.angle_gamma   90.00
#
_symmetry.space_group_name_H-M   'P 1'
#
loop_
_entity.id
_entity.type
_entity.pdbx_description
1 polymer ?
#
loop_
_entity_poly.entity_id
_entity_poly.type
_entity_poly.pdbx_seq_one_letter_code
_entity_poly.pdbx_strand_id
1 'polypeptide(L)'
;MTKVAVTVYSLVMLAVTLNIQLMIIGGYLYKDPNSIPTDVQEKYLAHCQNFINEGVKKLAKLIDNEVQKYVGNMELTKQLKLGDIENLNWSVQVALSSQRDGPIESFKSFIFSTEETSGDSIIYDNMLRDTADFLDSEEVKSLTTRCINQGFILLGDQLAELYTKGNMAGDASNSDESFKNPFELQKPLAKLIPLINGLLNKQSFPHALIQQLSSNKKLQTLNANVYESLL
;
A
#
# COMPACT_ATOMS: atom_id res chain seq x y z
N MET A 1 7.02 7.17 -10.50
CA MET A 1 5.63 6.67 -10.48
C MET A 1 5.58 5.24 -9.99
N THR A 2 6.16 4.26 -10.70
CA THR A 2 6.18 2.84 -10.28
C THR A 2 6.55 2.64 -8.82
N LYS A 3 7.69 3.19 -8.37
CA LYS A 3 8.16 3.04 -6.99
C LYS A 3 7.14 3.49 -5.94
N VAL A 4 6.47 4.63 -6.15
CA VAL A 4 5.47 5.12 -5.19
C VAL A 4 4.25 4.23 -5.17
N ALA A 5 3.72 3.87 -6.33
CA ALA A 5 2.57 2.98 -6.40
C ALA A 5 2.89 1.65 -5.69
N VAL A 6 4.04 1.05 -5.97
CA VAL A 6 4.51 -0.16 -5.27
C VAL A 6 4.59 0.06 -3.76
N THR A 7 5.14 1.18 -3.30
CA THR A 7 5.21 1.49 -1.86
C THR A 7 3.82 1.61 -1.22
N VAL A 8 2.86 2.28 -1.88
CA VAL A 8 1.49 2.38 -1.36
C VAL A 8 0.84 1.01 -1.25
N TYR A 9 0.82 0.25 -2.35
CA TYR A 9 0.19 -1.08 -2.36
C TYR A 9 0.88 -2.03 -1.37
N SER A 10 2.21 -2.11 -1.37
CA SER A 10 2.96 -3.01 -0.48
C SER A 10 2.76 -2.68 1.00
N LEU A 11 2.81 -1.41 1.40
CA LEU A 11 2.61 -1.01 2.79
C LEU A 11 1.18 -1.31 3.27
N VAL A 12 0.18 -1.01 2.44
CA VAL A 12 -1.22 -1.29 2.79
C VAL A 12 -1.44 -2.80 2.90
N MET A 13 -1.00 -3.58 1.91
CA MET A 13 -1.15 -5.03 1.91
C MET A 13 -0.45 -5.68 3.10
N LEU A 14 0.79 -5.25 3.39
CA LEU A 14 1.55 -5.73 4.54
C LEU A 14 0.85 -5.39 5.86
N ALA A 15 0.38 -4.16 6.01
CA ALA A 15 -0.30 -3.72 7.23
C ALA A 15 -1.58 -4.53 7.47
N VAL A 16 -2.41 -4.73 6.45
CA VAL A 16 -3.64 -5.54 6.56
C VAL A 16 -3.31 -6.99 6.91
N THR A 17 -2.32 -7.58 6.24
CA THR A 17 -1.89 -8.97 6.48
C THR A 17 -1.40 -9.15 7.92
N LEU A 18 -0.48 -8.31 8.38
CA LEU A 18 0.08 -8.39 9.72
C LEU A 18 -1.00 -8.22 10.79
N ASN A 19 -1.94 -7.30 10.58
CA ASN A 19 -3.07 -7.13 11.50
C ASN A 19 -3.91 -8.41 11.59
N ILE A 20 -4.29 -9.01 10.46
CA ILE A 20 -5.06 -10.27 10.44
C ILE A 20 -4.26 -11.38 11.13
N GLN A 21 -2.97 -11.55 10.81
CA GLN A 21 -2.12 -12.57 11.42
C GLN A 21 -2.02 -12.42 12.95
N LEU A 22 -1.83 -11.19 13.43
CA LEU A 22 -1.75 -10.90 14.86
C LEU A 22 -3.10 -11.08 15.56
N MET A 23 -4.22 -10.73 14.92
CA MET A 23 -5.56 -10.96 15.49
C MET A 23 -5.89 -12.44 15.55
N ILE A 24 -5.47 -13.23 14.56
CA ILE A 24 -5.62 -14.69 14.58
C ILE A 24 -4.86 -15.28 15.77
N ILE A 25 -3.55 -15.00 15.87
CA ILE A 25 -2.74 -15.47 17.00
C ILE A 25 -3.35 -15.02 18.34
N GLY A 26 -3.76 -13.75 18.43
CA GLY A 26 -4.40 -13.19 19.61
C GLY A 26 -5.65 -13.96 20.03
N GLY A 27 -6.52 -14.31 19.08
CA GLY A 27 -7.76 -15.06 19.35
C GLY A 27 -7.49 -16.46 19.90
N TYR A 28 -6.56 -17.20 19.28
CA TYR A 28 -6.17 -18.53 19.75
C TYR A 28 -5.53 -18.48 21.16
N LEU A 29 -4.59 -17.55 21.40
CA LEU A 29 -3.94 -17.38 22.70
C LEU A 29 -4.90 -16.89 23.80
N TYR A 30 -5.96 -16.17 23.43
CA TYR A 30 -6.99 -15.77 24.40
C TYR A 30 -7.86 -16.94 24.84
N LYS A 31 -8.23 -17.85 23.93
CA LYS A 31 -8.97 -19.08 24.25
C LYS A 31 -8.16 -20.01 25.15
N ASP A 32 -6.92 -20.24 24.80
CA ASP A 32 -5.97 -21.02 25.61
C ASP A 32 -4.54 -20.47 25.41
N PRO A 33 -3.90 -19.94 26.47
CA PRO A 33 -2.54 -19.39 26.39
C PRO A 33 -1.47 -20.37 25.91
N ASN A 34 -1.72 -21.69 26.02
CA ASN A 34 -0.79 -22.72 25.58
C ASN A 34 -1.21 -23.41 24.28
N SER A 35 -2.23 -22.90 23.59
CA SER A 35 -2.78 -23.50 22.36
C SER A 35 -1.79 -23.51 21.21
N ILE A 36 -0.90 -22.52 21.12
CA ILE A 36 0.07 -22.37 20.03
C ILE A 36 1.49 -22.33 20.59
N PRO A 37 2.31 -23.36 20.34
CA PRO A 37 3.74 -23.36 20.63
C PRO A 37 4.47 -22.18 19.99
N THR A 38 5.48 -21.63 20.66
CA THR A 38 6.21 -20.43 20.20
C THR A 38 6.87 -20.61 18.83
N ASP A 39 7.39 -21.81 18.55
CA ASP A 39 7.95 -22.19 17.24
C ASP A 39 6.91 -22.11 16.11
N VAL A 40 5.67 -22.48 16.38
CA VAL A 40 4.56 -22.38 15.41
C VAL A 40 4.17 -20.91 15.20
N GLN A 41 4.16 -20.09 16.27
CA GLN A 41 3.89 -18.65 16.15
C GLN A 41 4.95 -17.95 15.29
N GLU A 42 6.23 -18.21 15.56
CA GLU A 42 7.35 -17.65 14.79
C GLU A 42 7.30 -18.07 13.33
N LYS A 43 7.05 -19.37 13.06
CA LYS A 43 6.91 -19.89 11.69
C LYS A 43 5.76 -19.23 10.94
N TYR A 44 4.60 -19.07 11.58
CA TYR A 44 3.42 -18.45 10.96
C TYR A 44 3.65 -16.96 10.65
N LEU A 45 4.26 -16.21 11.58
CA LEU A 45 4.59 -14.80 11.36
C LEU A 45 5.68 -14.61 10.30
N ALA A 46 6.59 -15.57 10.13
CA ALA A 46 7.65 -15.50 9.14
C ALA A 46 7.14 -15.43 7.69
N HIS A 47 5.89 -15.82 7.40
CA HIS A 47 5.33 -15.67 6.04
C HIS A 47 5.21 -14.24 5.56
N CYS A 48 5.17 -13.24 6.46
CA CYS A 48 5.26 -11.85 6.02
C CYS A 48 6.59 -11.56 5.29
N GLN A 49 7.66 -12.31 5.60
CA GLN A 49 8.93 -12.22 4.90
C GLN A 49 8.82 -12.73 3.47
N ASN A 50 8.01 -13.75 3.20
CA ASN A 50 7.74 -14.22 1.84
C ASN A 50 7.05 -13.13 1.01
N PHE A 51 6.09 -12.42 1.59
CA PHE A 51 5.49 -11.25 0.96
C PHE A 51 6.53 -10.17 0.65
N ILE A 52 7.37 -9.80 1.62
CA ILE A 52 8.39 -8.76 1.46
C ILE A 52 9.43 -9.14 0.38
N ASN A 53 9.85 -10.41 0.37
CA ASN A 53 10.92 -10.88 -0.51
C ASN A 53 10.44 -11.15 -1.93
N GLU A 54 9.32 -11.86 -2.10
CA GLU A 54 8.85 -12.32 -3.41
C GLU A 54 7.56 -11.64 -3.84
N GLY A 55 6.61 -11.43 -2.91
CA GLY A 55 5.34 -10.74 -3.18
C GLY A 55 5.54 -9.31 -3.70
N VAL A 56 6.39 -8.52 -3.03
CA VAL A 56 6.70 -7.13 -3.44
C VAL A 56 7.40 -7.09 -4.80
N LYS A 57 8.29 -8.05 -5.12
CA LYS A 57 8.92 -8.13 -6.44
C LYS A 57 7.90 -8.42 -7.54
N LYS A 58 6.98 -9.36 -7.31
CA LYS A 58 5.89 -9.68 -8.25
C LYS A 58 4.97 -8.46 -8.46
N LEU A 59 4.57 -7.82 -7.36
CA LEU A 59 3.78 -6.60 -7.37
C LEU A 59 4.48 -5.47 -8.13
N ALA A 60 5.78 -5.29 -7.93
CA ALA A 60 6.57 -4.29 -8.63
C ALA A 60 6.59 -4.51 -10.15
N LYS A 61 6.76 -5.75 -10.61
CA LYS A 61 6.69 -6.07 -12.04
C LYS A 61 5.32 -5.79 -12.63
N LEU A 62 4.25 -6.16 -11.92
CA LEU A 62 2.88 -5.95 -12.37
C LEU A 62 2.56 -4.44 -12.50
N ILE A 63 2.88 -3.67 -11.45
CA ILE A 63 2.66 -2.22 -11.45
C ILE A 63 3.54 -1.53 -12.50
N ASP A 64 4.80 -1.95 -12.69
CA ASP A 64 5.68 -1.35 -13.69
C ASP A 64 5.13 -1.55 -15.10
N ASN A 65 4.66 -2.77 -15.42
CA ASN A 65 4.04 -3.06 -16.71
C ASN A 65 2.83 -2.17 -17.00
N GLU A 66 2.01 -1.87 -15.99
CA GLU A 66 0.87 -0.96 -16.17
C GLU A 66 1.32 0.50 -16.28
N VAL A 67 2.21 0.97 -15.41
CA VAL A 67 2.71 2.34 -15.44
C VAL A 67 3.40 2.66 -16.77
N GLN A 68 4.14 1.71 -17.34
CA GLN A 68 4.81 1.87 -18.64
C GLN A 68 3.82 2.16 -19.78
N LYS A 69 2.60 1.60 -19.75
CA LYS A 69 1.59 1.87 -20.79
C LYS A 69 1.14 3.33 -20.81
N TYR A 70 1.11 3.98 -19.64
CA TYR A 70 0.65 5.37 -19.51
C TYR A 70 1.78 6.39 -19.59
N VAL A 71 2.95 6.07 -19.00
CA VAL A 71 4.06 7.02 -18.86
C VAL A 71 5.15 6.80 -19.91
N GLY A 72 5.24 5.61 -20.52
CA GLY A 72 6.33 5.25 -21.44
C GLY A 72 6.40 6.10 -22.72
N ASN A 73 5.27 6.64 -23.17
CA ASN A 73 5.19 7.49 -24.36
C ASN A 73 5.19 9.00 -24.05
N MET A 74 5.41 9.41 -22.80
CA MET A 74 5.41 10.82 -22.42
C MET A 74 6.79 11.46 -22.57
N GLU A 75 6.85 12.63 -23.20
CA GLU A 75 8.07 13.42 -23.25
C GLU A 75 8.43 13.96 -21.86
N LEU A 76 9.71 13.87 -21.49
CA LEU A 76 10.24 14.34 -20.20
C LEU A 76 10.11 15.86 -20.00
N THR A 77 9.95 16.60 -21.10
CA THR A 77 9.73 18.04 -21.18
C THR A 77 8.26 18.42 -20.92
N LYS A 78 7.33 17.45 -20.98
CA LYS A 78 5.90 17.70 -20.80
C LYS A 78 5.64 18.31 -19.43
N GLN A 79 4.94 19.44 -19.46
CA GLN A 79 4.46 20.13 -18.26
C GLN A 79 3.23 19.40 -17.72
N LEU A 80 3.28 18.99 -16.46
CA LEU A 80 2.20 18.29 -15.78
C LEU A 80 1.73 19.09 -14.57
N LYS A 81 0.41 19.28 -14.49
CA LYS A 81 -0.27 19.77 -13.29
C LYS A 81 -0.37 18.65 -12.26
N LEU A 82 -0.64 19.01 -11.00
CA LEU A 82 -0.93 18.02 -9.96
C LEU A 82 -2.09 17.10 -10.37
N GLY A 83 -3.17 17.67 -10.93
CA GLY A 83 -4.32 16.89 -11.40
C GLY A 83 -3.96 15.89 -12.52
N ASP A 84 -2.95 16.16 -13.35
CA ASP A 84 -2.50 15.21 -14.37
C ASP A 84 -1.82 13.99 -13.72
N ILE A 85 -1.07 14.20 -12.63
CA ILE A 85 -0.43 13.13 -11.84
C ILE A 85 -1.47 12.30 -11.11
N GLU A 86 -2.47 12.94 -10.51
CA GLU A 86 -3.60 12.26 -9.85
C GLU A 86 -4.38 11.42 -10.86
N ASN A 87 -4.69 11.97 -12.03
CA ASN A 87 -5.36 11.24 -13.11
C ASN A 87 -4.54 10.04 -13.61
N LEU A 88 -3.21 10.16 -13.68
CA LEU A 88 -2.33 9.04 -14.00
C LEU A 88 -2.37 7.95 -12.93
N ASN A 89 -2.27 8.32 -11.65
CA ASN A 89 -2.38 7.38 -10.55
C ASN A 89 -3.74 6.68 -10.53
N TRP A 90 -4.82 7.42 -10.74
CA TRP A 90 -6.17 6.88 -10.85
C TRP A 90 -6.31 5.90 -12.03
N SER A 91 -5.78 6.25 -13.20
CA SER A 91 -5.82 5.38 -14.38
C SER A 91 -5.11 4.05 -14.13
N VAL A 92 -3.95 4.10 -13.47
CA VAL A 92 -3.21 2.90 -13.05
C VAL A 92 -4.03 2.09 -12.03
N GLN A 93 -4.63 2.72 -11.02
CA GLN A 93 -5.46 2.01 -10.03
C GLN A 93 -6.66 1.31 -10.68
N VAL A 94 -7.34 1.97 -11.62
CA VAL A 94 -8.48 1.38 -12.35
C VAL A 94 -8.01 0.21 -13.21
N ALA A 95 -6.89 0.35 -13.91
CA ALA A 95 -6.32 -0.74 -14.71
C ALA A 95 -5.96 -1.95 -13.84
N LEU A 96 -5.34 -1.72 -12.68
CA LEU A 96 -4.97 -2.77 -11.73
C LEU A 96 -6.19 -3.45 -11.10
N SER A 97 -7.25 -2.70 -10.81
CA SER A 97 -8.48 -3.22 -10.20
C SER A 97 -9.36 -3.98 -11.19
N SER A 98 -9.21 -3.71 -12.49
CA SER A 98 -9.98 -4.38 -13.55
C SER A 98 -9.37 -5.72 -13.98
N GLN A 99 -8.15 -6.04 -13.53
CA GLN A 99 -7.46 -7.28 -13.85
C GLN A 99 -7.90 -8.40 -12.91
N ARG A 100 -8.15 -9.59 -13.46
CA ARG A 100 -8.41 -10.80 -12.64
C ARG A 100 -7.23 -11.15 -11.73
N ASP A 101 -6.01 -10.88 -12.19
CA ASP A 101 -4.77 -11.04 -11.42
C ASP A 101 -4.35 -9.74 -10.69
N GLY A 102 -5.32 -8.85 -10.45
CA GLY A 102 -5.08 -7.59 -9.76
C GLY A 102 -4.53 -7.82 -8.35
N PRO A 103 -3.76 -6.86 -7.80
CA PRO A 103 -3.09 -7.01 -6.51
C PRO A 103 -4.04 -7.28 -5.34
N ILE A 104 -5.29 -6.85 -5.45
CA ILE A 104 -6.34 -7.00 -4.42
C ILE A 104 -7.13 -8.31 -4.62
N GLU A 105 -7.36 -8.74 -5.87
CA GLU A 105 -8.06 -10.00 -6.13
C GLU A 105 -7.16 -11.21 -5.90
N SER A 106 -5.87 -11.05 -6.21
CA SER A 106 -4.84 -12.06 -5.99
C SER A 106 -4.10 -11.88 -4.66
N PHE A 107 -4.69 -11.18 -3.68
CA PHE A 107 -4.04 -10.81 -2.41
C PHE A 107 -3.32 -11.99 -1.74
N LYS A 108 -3.97 -13.16 -1.69
CA LYS A 108 -3.42 -14.41 -1.15
C LYS A 108 -2.18 -14.93 -1.88
N SER A 109 -2.11 -14.79 -3.21
CA SER A 109 -0.99 -15.32 -4.02
C SER A 109 0.29 -14.50 -3.91
N PHE A 110 0.18 -13.25 -3.43
CA PHE A 110 1.33 -12.42 -3.10
C PHE A 110 1.93 -12.77 -1.73
N ILE A 111 1.14 -13.33 -0.82
CA ILE A 111 1.54 -13.60 0.58
C ILE A 111 1.96 -15.05 0.76
N PHE A 112 1.18 -16.00 0.24
CA PHE A 112 1.49 -17.41 0.34
C PHE A 112 2.27 -17.86 -0.89
N SER A 113 3.48 -18.36 -0.65
CA SER A 113 4.23 -19.12 -1.65
C SER A 113 3.49 -20.44 -1.89
N THR A 114 3.23 -20.77 -3.16
CA THR A 114 2.45 -21.96 -3.60
C THR A 114 3.05 -23.30 -3.13
N GLU A 115 4.23 -23.30 -2.49
CA GLU A 115 5.01 -24.49 -2.15
C GLU A 115 5.04 -24.84 -0.65
N GLU A 116 4.45 -24.05 0.25
CA GLU A 116 4.56 -24.28 1.71
C GLU A 116 3.37 -25.04 2.31
N THR A 117 2.62 -25.78 1.51
CA THR A 117 1.58 -26.70 2.00
C THR A 117 2.21 -27.97 2.54
N SER A 118 2.63 -27.95 3.81
CA SER A 118 2.59 -29.07 4.77
C SER A 118 3.21 -28.60 6.09
N GLY A 119 2.42 -28.01 6.98
CA GLY A 119 2.83 -27.87 8.37
C GLY A 119 2.67 -29.22 9.08
N ASP A 120 3.64 -29.62 9.90
CA ASP A 120 3.53 -30.81 10.77
C ASP A 120 2.40 -30.68 11.83
N SER A 121 1.74 -29.52 11.94
CA SER A 121 0.74 -29.19 12.97
C SER A 121 -0.59 -28.75 12.34
N ILE A 122 -1.67 -29.44 12.71
CA ILE A 122 -3.06 -29.14 12.30
C ILE A 122 -3.45 -27.69 12.64
N ILE A 123 -2.94 -27.16 13.76
CA ILE A 123 -3.24 -25.80 14.22
C ILE A 123 -2.66 -24.76 13.25
N TYR A 124 -1.44 -25.01 12.76
CA TYR A 124 -0.79 -24.13 11.79
C TYR A 124 -1.53 -24.09 10.45
N ASP A 125 -1.96 -25.25 9.95
CA ASP A 125 -2.74 -25.32 8.71
C ASP A 125 -4.10 -24.61 8.85
N ASN A 126 -4.74 -24.71 10.01
CA ASN A 126 -5.98 -23.97 10.30
C ASN A 126 -5.73 -22.46 10.31
N MET A 127 -4.68 -21.97 10.98
CA MET A 127 -4.36 -20.53 10.99
C MET A 127 -4.08 -19.99 9.58
N LEU A 128 -3.37 -20.75 8.75
CA LEU A 128 -3.10 -20.38 7.35
C LEU A 128 -4.39 -20.30 6.54
N ARG A 129 -5.27 -21.29 6.71
CA ARG A 129 -6.57 -21.32 6.06
C ARG A 129 -7.44 -20.15 6.50
N ASP A 130 -7.57 -19.89 7.80
CA ASP A 130 -8.32 -18.76 8.34
C ASP A 130 -7.80 -17.45 7.76
N THR A 131 -6.47 -17.28 7.69
CA THR A 131 -5.85 -16.10 7.08
C THR A 131 -6.22 -15.98 5.60
N ALA A 132 -6.14 -17.07 4.84
CA ALA A 132 -6.49 -17.07 3.43
C ALA A 132 -7.96 -16.73 3.20
N ASP A 133 -8.86 -17.24 4.04
CA ASP A 133 -10.30 -16.98 3.98
C ASP A 133 -10.59 -15.51 4.31
N PHE A 134 -9.95 -14.92 5.32
CA PHE A 134 -10.07 -13.49 5.60
C PHE A 134 -9.52 -12.62 4.46
N LEU A 135 -8.36 -12.97 3.90
CA LEU A 135 -7.76 -12.23 2.79
C LEU A 135 -8.60 -12.28 1.50
N ASP A 136 -9.38 -13.34 1.29
CA ASP A 136 -10.28 -13.46 0.14
C ASP A 136 -11.65 -12.79 0.39
N SER A 137 -11.94 -12.40 1.63
CA SER A 137 -13.23 -11.78 1.99
C SER A 137 -13.44 -10.42 1.30
N GLU A 138 -14.69 -10.15 0.90
CA GLU A 138 -15.07 -8.88 0.27
C GLU A 138 -14.82 -7.68 1.20
N GLU A 139 -14.98 -7.87 2.51
CA GLU A 139 -14.72 -6.81 3.50
C GLU A 139 -13.25 -6.39 3.49
N VAL A 140 -12.33 -7.35 3.53
CA VAL A 140 -10.88 -7.09 3.49
C VAL A 140 -10.47 -6.48 2.15
N LYS A 141 -10.98 -6.99 1.03
CA LYS A 141 -10.71 -6.42 -0.31
C LYS A 141 -11.22 -4.98 -0.43
N SER A 142 -12.42 -4.71 0.05
CA SER A 142 -13.03 -3.37 0.06
C SER A 142 -12.26 -2.41 0.97
N LEU A 143 -11.88 -2.86 2.16
CA LEU A 143 -11.07 -2.07 3.09
C LEU A 143 -9.70 -1.75 2.51
N THR A 144 -9.02 -2.75 1.95
CA THR A 144 -7.70 -2.59 1.33
C THR A 144 -7.77 -1.56 0.19
N THR A 145 -8.75 -1.69 -0.70
CA THR A 145 -8.99 -0.72 -1.78
C THR A 145 -9.12 0.71 -1.22
N ARG A 146 -9.90 0.88 -0.16
CA ARG A 146 -10.08 2.19 0.50
C ARG A 146 -8.78 2.71 1.10
N CYS A 147 -8.00 1.86 1.78
CA CYS A 147 -6.71 2.22 2.35
C CYS A 147 -5.69 2.62 1.26
N ILE A 148 -5.69 1.93 0.12
CA ILE A 148 -4.87 2.28 -1.04
C ILE A 148 -5.27 3.65 -1.58
N ASN A 149 -6.57 3.87 -1.82
CA ASN A 149 -7.08 5.15 -2.31
C ASN A 149 -6.69 6.30 -1.37
N GLN A 150 -6.80 6.08 -0.06
CA GLN A 150 -6.40 7.07 0.93
C GLN A 150 -4.89 7.35 0.91
N GLY A 151 -4.06 6.32 0.67
CA GLY A 151 -2.62 6.50 0.48
C GLY A 151 -2.27 7.33 -0.75
N PHE A 152 -3.02 7.19 -1.85
CA PHE A 152 -2.84 8.04 -3.03
C PHE A 152 -3.36 9.48 -2.84
N ILE A 153 -4.42 9.68 -2.05
CA ILE A 153 -4.85 11.03 -1.64
C ILE A 153 -3.75 11.71 -0.82
N LEU A 154 -3.19 11.01 0.18
CA LEU A 154 -2.08 11.52 0.99
C LEU A 154 -0.86 11.86 0.14
N LEU A 155 -0.58 11.07 -0.91
CA LEU A 155 0.49 11.36 -1.86
C LEU A 155 0.21 12.67 -2.61
N GLY A 156 -1.03 12.88 -3.07
CA GLY A 156 -1.47 14.11 -3.71
C GLY A 156 -1.27 15.33 -2.82
N ASP A 157 -1.66 15.23 -1.55
CA ASP A 157 -1.49 16.30 -0.56
C ASP A 157 -0.01 16.67 -0.36
N GLN A 158 0.87 15.68 -0.21
CA GLN A 158 2.32 15.93 -0.07
C GLN A 158 2.94 16.48 -1.36
N LEU A 159 2.46 16.05 -2.52
CA LEU A 159 2.88 16.62 -3.80
C LEU A 159 2.43 18.08 -3.93
N ALA A 160 1.20 18.41 -3.55
CA ALA A 160 0.69 19.79 -3.56
C ALA A 160 1.59 20.72 -2.72
N GLU A 161 2.00 20.27 -1.54
CA GLU A 161 2.92 21.01 -0.68
C GLU A 161 4.27 21.28 -1.36
N LEU A 162 4.83 20.29 -2.06
CA LEU A 162 6.08 20.44 -2.82
C LEU A 162 5.93 21.36 -4.04
N TYR A 163 4.77 21.34 -4.69
CA TYR A 163 4.48 22.23 -5.80
C TYR A 163 4.50 23.70 -5.36
N THR A 164 3.93 23.98 -4.18
CA THR A 164 3.88 25.32 -3.57
C THR A 164 5.23 25.75 -3.00
N LYS A 165 5.92 24.89 -2.24
CA LYS A 165 7.23 25.20 -1.62
C LYS A 165 8.33 25.43 -2.65
N GLY A 166 8.32 24.71 -3.77
CA GLY A 166 9.32 24.87 -4.83
C GLY A 166 9.28 26.23 -5.54
N ASN A 167 8.21 27.02 -5.39
CA ASN A 167 8.10 28.38 -5.92
C ASN A 167 8.54 29.46 -4.91
N MET A 168 8.59 29.14 -3.61
CA MET A 168 9.00 30.08 -2.55
C MET A 168 10.52 30.21 -2.41
N ALA A 169 11.30 29.27 -2.97
CA ALA A 169 12.76 29.26 -2.86
C ALA A 169 13.49 29.97 -4.02
N GLY A 170 12.76 30.53 -4.99
CA GLY A 170 13.31 31.05 -6.24
C GLY A 170 13.16 32.55 -6.49
N ASP A 171 12.36 33.28 -5.71
CA ASP A 171 12.14 34.71 -5.93
C ASP A 171 11.95 35.43 -4.59
N ALA A 172 13.08 35.82 -3.98
CA ALA A 172 13.11 36.76 -2.86
C ALA A 172 13.29 38.20 -3.36
N SER A 173 12.75 38.52 -4.54
CA SER A 173 12.71 39.89 -5.06
C SER A 173 11.42 40.14 -5.83
N ASN A 174 10.62 41.07 -5.29
CA ASN A 174 9.48 41.76 -5.88
C ASN A 174 8.08 41.12 -5.74
N SER A 175 7.36 41.63 -4.74
CA SER A 175 6.00 42.20 -4.86
C SER A 175 5.05 41.56 -5.88
N ASP A 176 4.39 40.48 -5.47
CA ASP A 176 2.94 40.27 -5.57
C ASP A 176 2.65 38.86 -5.02
N GLU A 177 2.26 38.76 -3.75
CA GLU A 177 1.76 37.52 -3.15
C GLU A 177 0.35 37.21 -3.66
N SER A 178 0.22 37.01 -4.98
CA SER A 178 -0.95 36.36 -5.53
C SER A 178 -0.85 34.88 -5.15
N PHE A 179 -1.72 34.44 -4.24
CA PHE A 179 -1.91 33.03 -3.93
C PHE A 179 -2.10 32.24 -5.23
N LYS A 180 -1.09 31.49 -5.66
CA LYS A 180 -1.19 30.63 -6.85
C LYS A 180 -1.77 29.30 -6.41
N ASN A 181 -2.95 28.98 -6.95
CA ASN A 181 -3.62 27.71 -6.70
C ASN A 181 -2.66 26.55 -7.07
N PRO A 182 -2.35 25.61 -6.15
CA PRO A 182 -1.47 24.47 -6.42
C PRO A 182 -1.87 23.64 -7.63
N PHE A 183 -3.17 23.61 -7.96
CA PHE A 183 -3.72 22.90 -9.11
C PHE A 183 -3.45 23.59 -10.46
N GLU A 184 -3.07 24.87 -10.47
CA GLU A 184 -2.71 25.61 -11.68
C GLU A 184 -1.21 25.56 -11.98
N LEU A 185 -0.40 25.18 -10.99
CA LEU A 185 1.05 25.08 -11.12
C LEU A 185 1.44 23.88 -11.97
N GLN A 186 2.24 24.14 -13.00
CA GLN A 186 2.80 23.12 -13.87
C GLN A 186 4.30 22.93 -13.58
N LYS A 187 4.75 21.68 -13.58
CA LYS A 187 6.18 21.35 -13.53
C LYS A 187 6.51 20.33 -14.62
N PRO A 188 7.70 20.40 -15.23
CA PRO A 188 8.10 19.41 -16.22
C PRO A 188 8.31 18.05 -15.56
N LEU A 189 7.92 16.98 -16.23
CA LEU A 189 8.05 15.60 -15.74
C LEU A 189 9.47 15.28 -15.24
N ALA A 190 10.51 15.78 -15.92
CA ALA A 190 11.91 15.64 -15.50
C ALA A 190 12.19 16.17 -14.08
N LYS A 191 11.51 17.24 -13.64
CA LYS A 191 11.63 17.78 -12.27
C LYS A 191 10.73 17.06 -11.26
N LEU A 192 9.69 16.36 -11.73
CA LEU A 192 8.77 15.63 -10.87
C LEU A 192 9.34 14.29 -10.41
N ILE A 193 10.09 13.60 -11.28
CA ILE A 193 10.78 12.34 -10.95
C ILE A 193 11.63 12.45 -9.67
N PRO A 194 12.57 13.42 -9.54
CA PRO A 194 13.38 13.55 -8.32
C PRO A 194 12.57 13.98 -7.10
N LEU A 195 11.51 14.79 -7.27
CA LEU A 195 10.63 15.18 -6.16
C LEU A 195 9.90 13.98 -5.57
N ILE A 196 9.30 13.17 -6.46
CA ILE A 196 8.60 11.94 -6.08
C ILE A 196 9.56 10.94 -5.42
N ASN A 197 10.76 10.76 -5.98
CA ASN A 197 11.79 9.92 -5.36
C ASN A 197 12.27 10.49 -4.01
N GLY A 198 12.30 11.82 -3.86
CA GLY A 198 12.62 12.49 -2.61
C GLY A 198 11.62 12.20 -1.49
N LEU A 199 10.32 12.17 -1.80
CA LEU A 199 9.26 11.82 -0.83
C LEU A 199 9.42 10.39 -0.28
N LEU A 200 9.82 9.45 -1.15
CA LEU A 200 10.11 8.08 -0.77
C LEU A 200 11.39 7.99 0.08
N ASN A 201 12.48 8.60 -0.37
CA ASN A 201 13.79 8.48 0.27
C ASN A 201 13.87 9.19 1.63
N LYS A 202 13.14 10.30 1.81
CA LYS A 202 13.05 10.99 3.10
C LYS A 202 12.18 10.26 4.12
N GLN A 203 11.58 9.13 3.77
CA GLN A 203 10.64 8.35 4.59
C GLN A 203 9.41 9.14 5.08
N SER A 204 9.23 10.39 4.66
CA SER A 204 8.12 11.25 5.10
C SER A 204 6.78 10.72 4.63
N PHE A 205 6.72 10.20 3.40
CA PHE A 205 5.51 9.62 2.84
C PHE A 205 5.20 8.23 3.43
N PRO A 206 6.12 7.24 3.39
CA PRO A 206 5.90 5.94 4.01
C PRO A 206 5.49 6.03 5.49
N HIS A 207 6.15 6.89 6.27
CA HIS A 207 5.84 7.05 7.68
C HIS A 207 4.44 7.64 7.91
N ALA A 208 4.08 8.70 7.17
CA ALA A 208 2.75 9.30 7.24
C ALA A 208 1.65 8.28 6.85
N LEU A 209 1.90 7.47 5.82
CA LEU A 209 0.99 6.42 5.40
C LEU A 209 0.80 5.37 6.50
N ILE A 210 1.87 4.88 7.13
CA ILE A 210 1.80 3.91 8.23
C ILE A 210 1.02 4.49 9.41
N GLN A 211 1.27 5.74 9.79
CA GLN A 211 0.55 6.41 10.86
C GLN A 211 -0.95 6.52 10.55
N GLN A 212 -1.30 6.85 9.31
CA GLN A 212 -2.68 6.95 8.85
C GLN A 212 -3.39 5.59 8.81
N LEU A 213 -2.67 4.52 8.45
CA LEU A 213 -3.19 3.15 8.50
C LEU A 213 -3.44 2.69 9.94
N SER A 214 -2.49 2.94 10.85
CA SER A 214 -2.63 2.59 12.27
C SER A 214 -3.80 3.31 12.95
N SER A 215 -4.13 4.52 12.49
CA SER A 215 -5.23 5.34 13.02
C SER A 215 -6.56 5.08 12.31
N ASN A 216 -6.60 4.15 11.35
CA ASN A 216 -7.79 3.89 10.55
C ASN A 216 -8.84 3.12 11.36
N LYS A 217 -9.94 3.80 11.70
CA LYS A 217 -11.04 3.22 12.48
C LYS A 217 -11.64 1.96 11.84
N LYS A 218 -11.75 1.89 10.51
CA LYS A 218 -12.32 0.71 9.83
C LYS A 218 -11.39 -0.49 9.92
N LEU A 219 -10.07 -0.26 9.86
CA LEU A 219 -9.08 -1.32 10.11
C LEU A 219 -9.15 -1.81 11.55
N GLN A 220 -9.32 -0.91 12.52
CA GLN A 220 -9.51 -1.29 13.93
C GLN A 220 -10.80 -2.09 14.14
N THR A 221 -11.91 -1.72 13.48
CA THR A 221 -13.16 -2.50 13.51
C THR A 221 -12.98 -3.88 12.90
N LEU A 222 -12.32 -3.98 11.73
CA LEU A 222 -12.01 -5.28 11.13
C LEU A 222 -11.19 -6.15 12.09
N ASN A 223 -10.17 -5.58 12.73
CA ASN A 223 -9.34 -6.30 13.68
C ASN A 223 -10.17 -6.87 14.84
N ALA A 224 -11.09 -6.07 15.38
CA ALA A 224 -12.02 -6.53 16.41
C ALA A 224 -12.91 -7.68 15.90
N ASN A 225 -13.48 -7.55 14.70
CA ASN A 225 -14.33 -8.58 14.09
C ASN A 225 -13.58 -9.91 13.87
N VAL A 226 -12.35 -9.84 13.34
CA VAL A 226 -11.49 -11.01 13.12
C VAL A 226 -11.18 -11.69 14.46
N TYR A 227 -10.78 -10.90 15.46
CA TYR A 227 -10.50 -11.41 16.79
C TYR A 227 -11.74 -12.08 17.43
N GLU A 228 -12.91 -11.43 17.36
CA GLU A 228 -14.17 -11.95 17.91
C GLU A 228 -14.65 -13.23 17.22
N SER A 229 -14.43 -13.36 15.91
CA SER A 229 -14.82 -14.57 15.16
C SER A 229 -14.05 -15.83 15.60
N LEU A 230 -12.93 -15.63 16.31
CA LEU A 230 -12.06 -16.67 16.82
C LEU A 230 -12.24 -16.91 18.32
N LEU A 231 -13.16 -16.20 18.99
CA LEU A 231 -13.61 -16.46 20.36
C LEU A 231 -14.64 -17.60 20.42
#